data_AF-A0A966AP96-F1
#
_entry.id   AF-A0A966AP96-F1
#
_cell.length_a   1.000
_cell.length_b   1.000
_cell.length_c   1.000
_cell.angle_alpha   90.00
_cell.angle_beta   90.00
_cell.angle_gamma   90.00
#
_symmetry.space_group_name_H-M   'P 1'
#
loop_
_entity.id
_entity.type
_entity.pdbx_description
1 polymer ?
#
loop_
_entity_poly.entity_id
_entity_poly.type
_entity_poly.pdbx_seq_one_letter_code
_entity_poly.pdbx_strand_id
1 'polypeptide(L)'
;MTRDISTWTMVQQHLEKEMRRVNDEIRNYPAPIPACDAQFNYLLEEREALSSGLVRVREFMKEDSDAEDARRFIDAFLSVSTYVGDSVKREIRALIDTGER
;
A
#
# COMPACT_ATOMS: atom_id res chain seq x y z
N MET A 1 -11.84 -11.78 -19.93
CA MET A 1 -11.23 -10.54 -19.41
C MET A 1 -9.81 -10.88 -19.00
N THR A 2 -8.82 -10.38 -19.72
CA THR A 2 -7.41 -10.68 -19.46
C THR A 2 -7.01 -9.88 -18.23
N ARG A 3 -6.68 -10.54 -17.11
CA ARG A 3 -6.10 -9.85 -15.94
C ARG A 3 -4.89 -9.05 -16.40
N ASP A 4 -4.90 -7.74 -16.17
CA ASP A 4 -3.70 -6.94 -16.38
C ASP A 4 -2.73 -7.16 -15.21
N ILE A 5 -2.00 -8.27 -15.29
CA ILE A 5 -0.97 -8.69 -14.32
C ILE A 5 0.09 -7.59 -14.14
N SER A 6 0.29 -6.74 -15.17
CA SER A 6 1.26 -5.66 -15.13
C SER A 6 0.88 -4.59 -14.09
N THR A 7 -0.40 -4.21 -14.02
CA THR A 7 -0.91 -3.21 -13.07
C THR A 7 -0.76 -3.68 -11.62
N TRP A 8 -1.14 -4.92 -11.30
CA TRP A 8 -0.99 -5.49 -9.96
C TRP A 8 0.47 -5.66 -9.53
N THR A 9 1.35 -6.02 -10.47
CA THR A 9 2.79 -6.10 -10.23
C THR A 9 3.36 -4.73 -9.89
N MET A 10 2.93 -3.66 -10.56
CA MET A 10 3.36 -2.29 -10.26
C MET A 10 2.90 -1.85 -8.87
N VAL A 11 1.64 -2.13 -8.50
CA VAL A 11 1.11 -1.83 -7.17
C VAL A 11 1.90 -2.57 -6.08
N GLN A 12 2.17 -3.87 -6.28
CA GLN A 12 3.00 -4.64 -5.35
C GLN A 12 4.40 -4.04 -5.19
N GLN A 13 5.08 -3.74 -6.31
CA GLN A 13 6.42 -3.15 -6.28
C GLN A 13 6.45 -1.79 -5.56
N HIS A 14 5.42 -0.99 -5.75
CA HIS A 14 5.29 0.30 -5.07
C HIS A 14 5.14 0.11 -3.56
N LEU A 15 4.23 -0.76 -3.11
CA LEU A 15 4.05 -1.04 -1.68
C LEU A 15 5.31 -1.65 -1.04
N GLU A 16 6.05 -2.49 -1.76
CA GLU A 16 7.32 -3.04 -1.28
C GLU A 16 8.41 -1.97 -1.17
N LYS A 17 8.43 -0.99 -2.08
CA LYS A 17 9.34 0.14 -2.01
C LYS A 17 9.06 1.01 -0.79
N GLU A 18 7.80 1.36 -0.54
CA GLU A 18 7.41 2.14 0.64
C GLU A 18 7.68 1.36 1.94
N MET A 19 7.42 0.05 1.96
CA MET A 19 7.76 -0.81 3.10
C MET A 19 9.26 -0.78 3.41
N ARG A 20 10.13 -0.78 2.39
CA ARG A 20 11.58 -0.64 2.59
C ARG A 20 11.92 0.73 3.19
N ARG A 21 11.38 1.82 2.63
CA ARG A 21 11.57 3.18 3.14
C ARG A 21 11.24 3.28 4.64
N VAL A 22 10.06 2.81 5.03
CA VAL A 22 9.59 2.88 6.42
C VAL A 22 10.44 2.03 7.36
N ASN A 23 10.83 0.83 6.95
CA ASN A 23 11.70 -0.02 7.76
C ASN A 23 13.10 0.58 7.93
N ASP A 24 13.65 1.22 6.89
CA ASP A 24 14.93 1.92 6.97
C ASP A 24 14.84 3.14 7.90
N GLU A 25 13.74 3.89 7.86
CA GLU A 25 13.50 5.02 8.77
C GLU A 25 13.37 4.54 10.22
N ILE A 26 12.57 3.50 10.50
CA ILE A 26 12.45 2.91 11.84
C ILE A 26 13.81 2.42 12.36
N ARG A 27 14.60 1.77 11.49
CA ARG A 27 15.90 1.20 11.86
C ARG A 27 16.93 2.27 12.21
N ASN A 28 16.91 3.38 11.48
CA ASN A 28 17.82 4.51 11.70
C ASN A 28 17.25 5.57 12.65
N TYR A 29 16.07 5.31 13.22
CA TYR A 29 15.39 6.25 14.10
C TYR A 29 16.16 6.38 15.42
N PRO A 30 16.39 7.61 15.93
CA PRO A 30 17.00 7.80 17.24
C PRO A 30 16.12 7.16 18.34
N ALA A 31 16.69 6.81 19.49
CA ALA A 31 15.95 6.10 20.55
C ALA A 31 14.62 6.81 20.88
N PRO A 32 13.45 6.19 20.58
CA PRO A 32 12.17 6.87 20.71
C PRO A 32 11.75 6.91 22.18
N ILE A 33 11.01 7.96 22.56
CA ILE A 33 10.30 7.98 23.84
C ILE A 33 8.96 7.24 23.62
N PRO A 34 8.76 6.03 24.19
CA PRO A 34 7.57 5.25 23.93
C PRO A 34 6.28 6.04 24.22
N ALA A 35 5.30 5.95 23.32
CA ALA A 35 3.98 6.62 23.38
C ALA A 35 3.97 8.17 23.32
N CYS A 36 5.11 8.85 23.46
CA CYS A 36 5.21 10.30 23.27
C CYS A 36 5.82 10.68 21.91
N ASP A 37 6.50 9.75 21.25
CA ASP A 37 7.11 10.00 19.95
C ASP A 37 6.09 9.78 18.83
N ALA A 38 5.32 10.83 18.54
CA ALA A 38 4.27 10.81 17.52
C ALA A 38 4.82 10.41 16.14
N GLN A 39 6.05 10.79 15.82
CA GLN A 39 6.66 10.43 14.54
C GLN A 39 7.06 8.94 14.51
N PHE A 40 7.62 8.39 15.59
CA PHE A 40 7.90 6.96 15.65
C PHE A 40 6.61 6.11 15.62
N ASN A 41 5.58 6.53 16.35
CA ASN A 41 4.27 5.87 16.33
C ASN A 41 3.67 5.89 14.92
N TYR A 42 3.76 7.03 14.22
CA TYR A 42 3.31 7.15 12.83
C TYR A 42 4.02 6.16 11.90
N LEU A 43 5.34 5.99 12.04
CA LEU A 43 6.10 5.00 11.26
C LEU A 43 5.64 3.56 11.53
N LEU A 44 5.28 3.22 12.77
CA LEU A 44 4.77 1.90 13.12
C LEU A 44 3.39 1.64 12.49
N GLU A 45 2.48 2.61 12.58
CA GLU A 45 1.15 2.53 11.97
C GLU A 45 1.24 2.45 10.44
N GLU A 46 2.15 3.22 9.83
CA GLU A 46 2.43 3.15 8.40
C GLU A 46 2.92 1.76 7.99
N ARG A 47 3.85 1.18 8.75
CA ARG A 47 4.36 -0.17 8.50
C ARG A 47 3.25 -1.22 8.58
N GLU A 48 2.36 -1.11 9.56
CA GLU A 48 1.23 -2.03 9.69
C GLU A 48 0.27 -1.92 8.50
N ALA A 49 -0.09 -0.70 8.09
CA ALA A 49 -0.94 -0.48 6.93
C ALA A 49 -0.31 -1.08 5.65
N LEU A 50 0.96 -0.80 5.39
CA LEU A 50 1.68 -1.35 4.22
C LEU A 50 1.74 -2.88 4.25
N SER A 51 1.91 -3.48 5.43
CA SER A 51 1.94 -4.94 5.60
C SER A 51 0.60 -5.55 5.21
N SER A 52 -0.51 -5.01 5.74
CA SER A 52 -1.86 -5.46 5.40
C SER A 52 -2.17 -5.27 3.91
N GLY A 53 -1.76 -4.15 3.32
CA GLY A 53 -1.92 -3.90 1.88
C GLY A 53 -1.20 -4.94 1.02
N LEU A 54 0.05 -5.26 1.37
CA LEU A 54 0.85 -6.26 0.66
C LEU A 54 0.28 -7.68 0.75
N VAL A 55 -0.18 -8.10 1.93
CA VAL A 55 -0.83 -9.42 2.10
C VAL A 55 -2.00 -9.53 1.14
N ARG A 56 -2.85 -8.50 1.10
CA ARG A 56 -4.07 -8.54 0.31
C ARG A 56 -3.83 -8.41 -1.19
N VAL A 57 -2.86 -7.60 -1.63
CA VAL A 57 -2.44 -7.58 -3.04
C VAL A 57 -1.95 -8.96 -3.48
N ARG A 58 -1.17 -9.67 -2.63
CA ARG A 58 -0.73 -11.03 -2.94
C ARG A 58 -1.89 -12.04 -2.96
N GLU A 59 -2.91 -11.88 -2.12
CA GLU A 59 -4.13 -12.68 -2.15
C GLU A 59 -4.90 -12.45 -3.46
N PHE A 60 -5.11 -11.19 -3.85
CA PHE A 60 -5.73 -10.83 -5.14
C PHE A 60 -4.97 -11.35 -6.36
N MET A 61 -3.64 -11.41 -6.30
CA MET A 61 -2.82 -12.00 -7.36
C MET A 61 -2.88 -13.53 -7.40
N LYS A 62 -3.25 -14.20 -6.30
CA LYS A 62 -3.38 -15.66 -6.20
C LYS A 62 -4.79 -16.15 -6.52
N GLU A 63 -5.81 -15.36 -6.17
CA GLU A 63 -7.21 -15.72 -6.35
C GLU A 63 -7.73 -15.26 -7.72
N ASP A 64 -8.72 -15.99 -8.25
CA ASP A 64 -9.45 -15.60 -9.46
C ASP A 64 -10.47 -14.46 -9.18
N SER A 65 -10.09 -13.52 -8.32
CA SER A 65 -10.96 -12.45 -7.82
C SER A 65 -11.27 -11.42 -8.92
N ASP A 66 -12.49 -10.88 -8.87
CA ASP A 66 -12.98 -9.90 -9.84
C ASP A 66 -12.21 -8.57 -9.71
N ALA A 67 -12.00 -7.89 -10.82
CA ALA A 67 -11.36 -6.58 -10.87
C ALA A 67 -12.13 -5.54 -10.04
N GLU A 68 -13.47 -5.67 -9.92
CA GLU A 68 -14.29 -4.78 -9.11
C GLU A 68 -13.99 -4.92 -7.61
N ASP A 69 -13.84 -6.15 -7.11
CA ASP A 69 -13.49 -6.42 -5.70
C ASP A 69 -12.11 -5.87 -5.35
N ALA A 70 -11.19 -5.99 -6.30
CA ALA A 70 -9.83 -5.53 -6.18
C ALA A 70 -9.74 -3.98 -6.16
N ARG A 71 -10.56 -3.31 -6.98
CA ARG A 71 -10.68 -1.84 -6.99
C ARG A 71 -11.33 -1.31 -5.72
N ARG A 72 -12.41 -1.94 -5.25
CA ARG A 72 -13.02 -1.62 -3.95
C ARG A 72 -12.04 -1.78 -2.81
N PHE A 73 -11.22 -2.83 -2.84
CA PHE A 73 -10.21 -3.03 -1.83
C PHE A 73 -9.15 -1.93 -1.86
N ILE A 74 -8.60 -1.61 -3.02
CA ILE A 74 -7.58 -0.55 -3.10
C ILE A 74 -8.18 0.79 -2.72
N ASP A 75 -9.38 1.13 -3.16
CA ASP A 75 -9.99 2.41 -2.78
C ASP A 75 -10.29 2.48 -1.28
N ALA A 76 -10.77 1.38 -0.68
CA ALA A 76 -10.88 1.26 0.76
C ALA A 76 -9.52 1.46 1.42
N PHE A 77 -8.48 0.72 1.03
CA PHE A 77 -7.13 0.84 1.55
C PHE A 77 -6.57 2.28 1.45
N LEU A 78 -6.72 2.94 0.31
CA LEU A 78 -6.27 4.31 0.08
C LEU A 78 -7.12 5.34 0.84
N SER A 79 -8.39 5.05 1.12
CA SER A 79 -9.25 5.95 1.90
C SER A 79 -8.90 5.93 3.39
N VAL A 80 -8.57 4.76 3.96
CA VAL A 80 -8.16 4.65 5.38
C VAL A 80 -6.68 4.92 5.59
N SER A 81 -5.84 4.75 4.56
CA SER A 81 -4.42 5.05 4.68
C SER A 81 -4.21 6.56 4.71
N THR A 82 -3.92 7.11 5.87
CA THR A 82 -3.38 8.48 6.03
C THR A 82 -1.89 8.56 5.66
N TYR A 83 -1.28 7.41 5.35
CA TYR A 83 0.17 7.24 5.15
C TYR A 83 0.59 7.27 3.69
N VAL A 84 -0.29 6.86 2.79
CA VAL A 84 -0.06 7.02 1.36
C VAL A 84 -0.32 8.49 1.01
N GLY A 85 0.70 9.26 0.62
CA GLY A 85 0.50 10.66 0.24
C GLY A 85 -0.53 10.79 -0.89
N ASP A 86 -1.30 11.89 -0.93
CA ASP A 86 -2.39 12.06 -1.90
C ASP A 86 -1.95 11.94 -3.37
N SER A 87 -0.68 12.26 -3.66
CA SER A 87 -0.09 12.07 -4.99
C SER A 87 -0.02 10.59 -5.36
N VAL A 88 0.43 9.74 -4.44
CA VAL A 88 0.54 8.29 -4.64
C VAL A 88 -0.85 7.65 -4.68
N LYS A 89 -1.78 8.09 -3.83
CA LYS A 89 -3.18 7.64 -3.90
C LYS A 89 -3.78 7.90 -5.28
N ARG A 90 -3.51 9.07 -5.84
CA ARG A 90 -3.97 9.43 -7.20
C ARG A 90 -3.31 8.58 -8.27
N GLU A 91 -2.01 8.32 -8.15
CA GLU A 91 -1.28 7.49 -9.12
C GLU A 91 -1.75 6.03 -9.11
N ILE A 92 -1.93 5.44 -7.92
CA ILE A 92 -2.47 4.08 -7.78
C ILE A 92 -3.91 4.00 -8.33
N ARG A 93 -4.77 4.98 -8.02
CA ARG A 93 -6.12 5.06 -8.60
C ARG A 93 -6.07 5.16 -10.12
N ALA A 94 -5.22 6.02 -10.66
CA ALA A 94 -5.08 6.20 -12.10
C ALA A 94 -4.63 4.92 -12.81
N LEU A 95 -3.69 4.17 -12.21
CA LEU A 95 -3.20 2.89 -12.76
C LEU A 95 -4.31 1.84 -12.84
N ILE A 96 -5.15 1.74 -11.80
CA ILE A 96 -6.29 0.81 -11.76
C ILE A 96 -7.36 1.19 -12.79
N ASP A 97 -7.62 2.49 -12.95
CA ASP A 97 -8.59 3.00 -13.92
C ASP A 97 -8.12 2.79 -15.37
N THR A 98 -6.81 2.78 -15.64
CA THR A 98 -6.25 2.51 -16.97
C THR A 98 -6.21 1.03 -17.37
N GLY A 99 -6.28 0.10 -16.41
CA GLY A 99 -6.29 -1.35 -16.68
C GLY A 99 -7.62 -1.91 -17.23
N GLU A 100 -8.65 -1.06 -17.41
CA GLU A 100 -9.97 -1.42 -17.96
C GLU A 100 -10.09 -1.26 -19.49
N ARG A 101 -9.00 -0.97 -20.22
CA ARG A 101 -9.03 -0.83 -21.69
C ARG A 101 -8.58 -2.05 -22.47
#